data_AF-Q73DK8-F1
#
_entry.id   AF-Q73DK8-F1
#
_cell.length_a   1.000
_cell.length_b   1.000
_cell.length_c   1.000
_cell.angle_alpha   90.00
_cell.angle_beta   90.00
_cell.angle_gamma   90.00
#
_symmetry.space_group_name_H-M   'P 1'
#
loop_
_entity.id
_entity.type
_entity.pdbx_description
1 polymer ?
#
loop_
_entity_poly.entity_id
_entity_poly.type
_entity_poly.pdbx_seq_one_letter_code
_entity_poly.pdbx_strand_id
1 'polypeptide(L)'
;MEIMTEQKEQQESTDQKHMFPSLPENINYIENKLCHSDDIKKLDLPFQNGKGAILYIESLADPNLIHQLALEPLLTRSDLALDKAFSTLNMKKETNLNYGVQLLLQGKSLYFHEQVDSFCIFETALSLKRDIAEPDNEGIVRGPHTGFVEDLATNLTSIRKLIKSPNLVVKYFTIGEEMHTKVAIAYMQNIAKDELLFYLMEIQQRLSFLLRYLPSINHQTIIITAGLSVLSSE
;
A
#
# COMPACT_ATOMS: atom_id res chain seq x y z
N MET A 1 0.25 55.41 1.94
CA MET A 1 -0.49 54.36 2.66
C MET A 1 -0.10 53.03 2.07
N GLU A 2 1.17 52.67 2.29
CA GLU A 2 1.58 51.28 2.37
C GLU A 2 0.96 50.67 3.63
N ILE A 3 1.04 49.34 3.75
CA ILE A 3 0.66 48.53 4.91
C ILE A 3 -0.83 48.16 5.00
N MET A 4 -1.33 47.30 4.10
CA MET A 4 -2.33 46.24 4.44
C MET A 4 -2.15 45.01 3.52
N THR A 5 -0.91 44.73 3.13
CA THR A 5 -0.47 43.37 2.81
C THR A 5 -0.05 42.74 4.14
N GLU A 6 -0.27 41.44 4.29
CA GLU A 6 0.07 40.55 5.42
C GLU A 6 -1.10 40.16 6.31
N GLN A 7 -1.15 38.84 6.54
CA GLN A 7 -1.95 38.10 7.50
C GLN A 7 -3.32 37.57 7.04
N LYS A 8 -3.29 36.72 6.01
CA LYS A 8 -4.10 35.49 5.99
C LYS A 8 -3.50 34.36 5.14
N GLU A 9 -2.19 34.15 5.28
CA GLU A 9 -1.54 32.87 4.97
C GLU A 9 -1.04 32.27 6.29
N GLN A 10 -1.95 31.64 7.03
CA GLN A 10 -1.58 30.83 8.19
C GLN A 10 -1.39 29.38 7.73
N GLN A 11 -0.12 29.08 7.42
CA GLN A 11 0.60 27.85 7.76
C GLN A 11 -0.11 26.49 7.54
N GLU A 12 0.02 25.96 6.32
CA GLU A 12 0.24 24.52 6.14
C GLU A 12 1.74 24.26 6.35
N SER A 13 2.14 23.89 7.56
CA SER A 13 3.49 23.36 7.79
C SER A 13 3.57 21.97 7.15
N THR A 14 4.06 21.89 5.91
CA THR A 14 4.61 20.62 5.39
C THR A 14 5.70 20.17 6.35
N ASP A 15 5.41 19.15 7.16
CA ASP A 15 6.36 18.47 8.02
C ASP A 15 7.43 17.83 7.10
N GLN A 16 8.53 18.54 6.85
CA GLN A 16 9.58 18.10 5.94
C GLN A 16 10.53 17.16 6.70
N LYS A 17 10.25 15.85 6.63
CA LYS A 17 11.16 14.84 7.19
C LYS A 17 12.12 14.35 6.11
N HIS A 18 13.36 14.83 6.14
CA HIS A 18 14.44 14.32 5.30
C HIS A 18 14.86 12.89 5.67
N MET A 19 15.43 12.18 4.69
CA MET A 19 16.03 10.86 4.87
C MET A 19 17.10 10.84 5.97
N PHE A 20 17.17 9.71 6.65
CA PHE A 20 18.24 9.33 7.55
C PHE A 20 19.43 8.75 6.77
N PRO A 21 20.65 8.78 7.33
CA PRO A 21 21.82 8.15 6.72
C PRO A 21 21.71 6.62 6.63
N SER A 22 20.87 6.01 7.46
CA SER A 22 20.74 4.56 7.59
C SER A 22 19.53 4.04 6.82
N LEU A 23 19.75 3.10 5.90
CA LEU A 23 18.69 2.43 5.14
C LEU A 23 17.61 1.81 6.07
N PRO A 24 17.95 1.03 7.11
CA PRO A 24 16.98 0.54 8.08
C PRO A 24 16.13 1.63 8.75
N GLU A 25 16.71 2.79 9.08
CA GLU A 25 15.96 3.87 9.73
C GLU A 25 14.92 4.49 8.80
N ASN A 26 15.27 4.66 7.52
CA ASN A 26 14.34 5.14 6.50
C ASN A 26 13.15 4.19 6.31
N ILE A 27 13.44 2.88 6.22
CA ILE A 27 12.41 1.84 6.09
C ILE A 27 11.51 1.82 7.32
N ASN A 28 12.10 1.75 8.52
CA ASN A 28 11.35 1.74 9.78
C ASN A 28 10.49 2.99 9.93
N TYR A 29 10.97 4.15 9.50
CA TYR A 29 10.18 5.39 9.54
C TYR A 29 8.90 5.28 8.70
N ILE A 30 9.00 4.75 7.48
CA ILE A 30 7.86 4.55 6.58
C ILE A 30 6.90 3.50 7.15
N GLU A 31 7.42 2.37 7.62
CA GLU A 31 6.61 1.31 8.21
C GLU A 31 5.86 1.80 9.46
N ASN A 32 6.51 2.59 10.32
CA ASN A 32 5.87 3.22 11.48
C ASN A 32 4.75 4.18 11.05
N LYS A 33 5.00 5.03 10.03
CA LYS A 33 4.00 5.98 9.53
C LYS A 33 2.79 5.30 8.90
N LEU A 34 2.98 4.12 8.31
CA LEU A 34 1.91 3.29 7.76
C LEU A 34 1.44 2.20 8.74
N CYS A 35 1.70 2.40 10.04
CA CYS A 35 1.19 1.58 11.14
C CYS A 35 1.50 0.07 11.00
N HIS A 36 2.66 -0.28 10.42
CA HIS A 36 3.09 -1.65 10.14
C HIS A 36 2.02 -2.49 9.45
N SER A 37 1.32 -1.91 8.47
CA SER A 37 0.35 -2.63 7.66
C SER A 37 1.01 -3.79 6.89
N ASP A 38 0.42 -4.98 6.91
CA ASP A 38 1.03 -6.21 6.36
C ASP A 38 1.05 -6.24 4.82
N ASP A 39 0.26 -5.36 4.19
CA ASP A 39 0.24 -5.12 2.75
C ASP A 39 1.38 -4.22 2.26
N ILE A 40 2.19 -3.66 3.16
CA ILE A 40 3.46 -3.01 2.80
C ILE A 40 4.50 -4.10 2.63
N LYS A 41 5.11 -4.15 1.44
CA LYS A 41 6.14 -5.13 1.11
C LYS A 41 7.48 -4.44 0.94
N LYS A 42 8.50 -5.10 1.47
CA LYS A 42 9.90 -4.78 1.28
C LYS A 42 10.55 -5.90 0.46
N LEU A 43 11.16 -5.52 -0.66
CA LEU A 43 11.99 -6.42 -1.45
C LEU A 43 13.44 -5.97 -1.34
N ASP A 44 14.28 -6.80 -0.73
CA ASP A 44 15.71 -6.54 -0.68
C ASP A 44 16.30 -6.71 -2.08
N LEU A 45 16.88 -5.62 -2.59
CA LEU A 45 17.41 -5.54 -3.93
C LEU A 45 18.77 -4.83 -3.86
N PRO A 46 19.85 -5.57 -3.60
CA PRO A 46 21.18 -5.00 -3.59
C PRO A 46 21.54 -4.51 -5.00
N PHE A 47 22.30 -3.43 -5.07
CA PHE A 47 22.79 -2.89 -6.33
C PHE A 47 24.27 -2.52 -6.17
N GLN A 48 25.11 -3.00 -7.09
CA GLN A 48 26.56 -2.94 -6.97
C GLN A 48 27.05 -3.54 -5.63
N ASN A 49 27.84 -2.78 -4.88
CA ASN A 49 28.40 -3.19 -3.58
C ASN A 49 27.56 -2.71 -2.39
N GLY A 50 26.37 -2.15 -2.61
CA GLY A 50 25.52 -1.61 -1.56
C GLY A 50 24.21 -2.35 -1.40
N LYS A 51 23.65 -2.25 -0.19
CA LYS A 51 22.29 -2.73 0.10
C LYS A 51 21.27 -1.73 -0.42
N GLY A 52 20.26 -2.28 -1.09
CA GLY A 52 19.07 -1.54 -1.52
C GLY A 52 17.80 -2.29 -1.18
N ALA A 53 16.69 -1.56 -1.11
CA ALA A 53 15.38 -2.14 -0.86
C ALA A 53 14.29 -1.36 -1.59
N ILE A 54 13.34 -2.08 -2.18
CA ILE A 54 12.12 -1.53 -2.76
C ILE A 54 11.00 -1.66 -1.73
N LEU A 55 10.30 -0.55 -1.45
CA LEU A 55 9.05 -0.51 -0.71
C LEU A 55 7.87 -0.24 -1.64
N TYR A 56 6.79 -0.98 -1.44
CA TYR A 56 5.53 -0.81 -2.18
C TYR A 56 4.34 -1.33 -1.36
N ILE A 57 3.12 -0.92 -1.73
CA ILE A 57 1.89 -1.48 -1.17
C ILE A 57 1.36 -2.53 -2.15
N GLU A 58 1.31 -3.80 -1.72
CA GLU A 58 0.96 -4.98 -2.52
C GLU A 58 -0.35 -4.81 -3.30
N SER A 59 -1.35 -4.18 -2.68
CA SER A 59 -2.68 -3.97 -3.28
C SER A 59 -2.76 -2.75 -4.20
N LEU A 60 -1.74 -1.89 -4.26
CA LEU A 60 -1.76 -0.68 -5.09
C LEU A 60 -0.70 -0.67 -6.19
N ALA A 61 0.32 -1.54 -6.12
CA ALA A 61 1.38 -1.62 -7.12
C ALA A 61 1.20 -2.82 -8.06
N ASP A 62 1.48 -2.62 -9.34
CA ASP A 62 1.48 -3.68 -10.36
C ASP A 62 2.81 -4.45 -10.30
N PRO A 63 2.79 -5.76 -10.02
CA PRO A 63 4.00 -6.57 -9.93
C PRO A 63 4.78 -6.62 -11.26
N ASN A 64 4.09 -6.54 -12.41
CA ASN A 64 4.77 -6.52 -13.71
C ASN A 64 5.53 -5.20 -13.91
N LEU A 65 4.95 -4.08 -13.49
CA LEU A 65 5.64 -2.78 -13.55
C LEU A 65 6.81 -2.71 -12.58
N ILE A 66 6.70 -3.29 -11.38
CA ILE A 66 7.85 -3.42 -10.46
C ILE A 66 8.97 -4.20 -11.14
N HIS A 67 8.64 -5.33 -11.76
CA HIS A 67 9.64 -6.14 -12.46
C HIS A 67 10.31 -5.38 -13.61
N GLN A 68 9.51 -4.77 -14.50
CA GLN A 68 9.99 -4.08 -15.69
C GLN A 68 10.75 -2.79 -15.40
N LEU A 69 10.28 -2.00 -14.43
CA LEU A 69 10.83 -0.67 -14.16
C LEU A 69 11.92 -0.71 -13.11
N ALA A 70 11.85 -1.62 -12.14
CA ALA A 70 12.80 -1.69 -11.03
C ALA A 70 13.74 -2.89 -11.13
N LEU A 71 13.23 -4.12 -11.18
CA LEU A 71 14.07 -5.32 -11.10
C LEU A 71 14.98 -5.48 -12.32
N GLU A 72 14.42 -5.48 -13.53
CA GLU A 72 15.17 -5.65 -14.78
C GLU A 72 16.32 -4.63 -14.93
N PRO A 73 16.10 -3.31 -14.80
CA PRO A 73 17.18 -2.34 -14.94
C PRO A 73 18.26 -2.44 -13.85
N LEU A 74 17.87 -2.74 -12.61
CA LEU A 74 18.82 -2.84 -11.49
C LEU A 74 19.64 -4.13 -11.56
N LEU A 75 19.09 -5.23 -12.09
CA LEU A 75 19.83 -6.48 -12.28
C LEU A 75 20.72 -6.45 -13.53
N THR A 76 20.26 -5.85 -14.63
CA THR A 76 21.00 -5.84 -15.90
C THR A 76 22.11 -4.80 -15.95
N ARG A 77 21.99 -3.70 -15.18
CA ARG A 77 22.94 -2.57 -15.21
C ARG A 77 23.82 -2.45 -13.97
N SER A 78 24.16 -3.56 -13.34
CA SER A 78 25.08 -3.58 -12.18
C SER A 78 26.48 -3.03 -12.50
N ASP A 79 26.80 -2.86 -13.79
CA ASP A 79 28.05 -2.30 -14.31
C ASP A 79 28.12 -0.76 -14.26
N LEU A 80 26.97 -0.06 -14.18
CA LEU A 80 26.93 1.41 -14.16
C LEU A 80 26.94 1.96 -12.74
N ALA A 81 27.77 2.98 -12.51
CA ALA A 81 27.74 3.77 -11.27
C ALA A 81 26.31 4.21 -10.93
N LEU A 82 25.94 4.09 -9.66
CA LEU A 82 24.61 4.32 -9.11
C LEU A 82 23.90 5.57 -9.64
N ASP A 83 24.60 6.70 -9.63
CA ASP A 83 24.05 7.96 -10.13
C ASP A 83 23.76 7.93 -11.63
N LYS A 84 24.63 7.30 -12.42
CA LYS A 84 24.42 7.17 -13.87
C LYS A 84 23.30 6.20 -14.19
N ALA A 85 23.17 5.11 -13.44
CA ALA A 85 22.04 4.18 -13.58
C ALA A 85 20.71 4.91 -13.35
N PHE A 86 20.61 5.67 -12.25
CA PHE A 86 19.42 6.46 -11.93
C PHE A 86 19.13 7.60 -12.90
N SER A 87 20.16 8.33 -13.34
CA SER A 87 20.00 9.41 -14.32
C SER A 87 19.59 8.89 -15.70
N THR A 88 20.15 7.76 -16.15
CA THR A 88 19.82 7.16 -17.47
C THR A 88 18.39 6.64 -17.50
N LEU A 89 17.87 6.20 -16.36
CA LEU A 89 16.51 5.70 -16.21
C LEU A 89 15.46 6.82 -16.00
N ASN A 90 15.84 8.11 -16.07
CA ASN A 90 14.97 9.27 -15.81
C ASN A 90 14.19 9.13 -14.48
N MET A 91 14.80 8.49 -13.48
CA MET A 91 14.13 8.21 -12.23
C MET A 91 14.02 9.49 -11.42
N LYS A 92 12.81 9.84 -11.02
CA LYS A 92 12.61 10.96 -10.11
C LYS A 92 13.23 10.59 -8.76
N LYS A 93 14.16 11.42 -8.30
CA LYS A 93 14.78 11.33 -6.97
C LYS A 93 14.05 12.24 -6.00
N GLU A 94 13.93 11.82 -4.76
CA GLU A 94 13.29 12.58 -3.69
C GLU A 94 13.97 12.29 -2.35
N THR A 95 13.91 13.24 -1.41
CA THR A 95 14.54 13.12 -0.08
C THR A 95 13.54 13.17 1.08
N ASN A 96 12.32 13.66 0.83
CA ASN A 96 11.30 13.80 1.86
C ASN A 96 10.54 12.47 2.07
N LEU A 97 10.74 11.84 3.24
CA LEU A 97 10.09 10.59 3.61
C LEU A 97 8.57 10.72 3.76
N ASN A 98 8.07 11.86 4.25
CA ASN A 98 6.63 12.10 4.34
C ASN A 98 5.99 12.16 2.95
N TYR A 99 6.69 12.75 1.97
CA TYR A 99 6.24 12.70 0.58
C TYR A 99 6.34 11.27 0.01
N GLY A 100 7.38 10.52 0.36
CA GLY A 100 7.49 9.08 0.07
C GLY A 100 6.26 8.28 0.53
N VAL A 101 5.79 8.49 1.76
CA VAL A 101 4.56 7.86 2.27
C VAL A 101 3.35 8.18 1.36
N GLN A 102 3.22 9.43 0.91
CA GLN A 102 2.13 9.82 -0.01
C GLN A 102 2.25 9.12 -1.37
N LEU A 103 3.46 8.95 -1.89
CA LEU A 103 3.70 8.25 -3.16
C LEU A 103 3.37 6.76 -3.06
N LEU A 104 3.68 6.12 -1.93
CA LEU A 104 3.27 4.73 -1.66
C LEU A 104 1.74 4.58 -1.64
N LEU A 105 1.04 5.51 -0.98
CA LEU A 105 -0.44 5.55 -0.96
C LEU A 105 -1.05 5.83 -2.36
N GLN A 106 -0.26 6.31 -3.32
CA GLN A 106 -0.65 6.47 -4.71
C GLN A 106 -0.32 5.23 -5.57
N GLY A 107 0.25 4.18 -4.98
CA GLY A 107 0.63 2.93 -5.66
C GLY A 107 2.00 2.96 -6.33
N LYS A 108 2.80 4.00 -6.09
CA LYS A 108 4.19 4.04 -6.57
C LYS A 108 5.08 3.19 -5.68
N SER A 109 6.19 2.74 -6.25
CA SER A 109 7.23 2.01 -5.50
C SER A 109 8.41 2.94 -5.24
N LEU A 110 9.03 2.78 -4.08
CA LEU A 110 10.18 3.58 -3.67
C LEU A 110 11.39 2.68 -3.52
N TYR A 111 12.54 3.07 -4.07
CA TYR A 111 13.80 2.36 -3.87
C TYR A 111 14.79 3.20 -3.08
N PHE A 112 15.29 2.61 -2.01
CA PHE A 112 16.28 3.17 -1.12
C PHE A 112 17.60 2.43 -1.31
N HIS A 113 18.71 3.16 -1.23
CA HIS A 113 20.05 2.59 -1.32
C HIS A 113 20.94 3.21 -0.24
N GLU A 114 21.73 2.40 0.48
CA GLU A 114 22.47 2.86 1.66
C GLU A 114 23.56 3.91 1.36
N GLN A 115 24.00 4.02 0.11
CA GLN A 115 25.03 4.97 -0.33
C GLN A 115 24.45 6.24 -0.97
N VAL A 116 23.13 6.43 -0.95
CA VAL A 116 22.45 7.58 -1.57
C VAL A 116 21.51 8.25 -0.57
N ASP A 117 21.56 9.58 -0.52
CA ASP A 117 20.78 10.45 0.37
C ASP A 117 19.37 10.80 -0.17
N SER A 118 18.96 10.09 -1.22
CA SER A 118 17.66 10.21 -1.88
C SER A 118 17.14 8.82 -2.26
N PHE A 119 15.82 8.69 -2.36
CA PHE A 119 15.16 7.50 -2.87
C PHE A 119 14.67 7.73 -4.30
N CYS A 120 14.60 6.66 -5.08
CA CYS A 120 14.04 6.70 -6.42
C CYS A 120 12.57 6.30 -6.43
N ILE A 121 11.80 6.93 -7.31
CA ILE A 121 10.36 6.71 -7.47
C ILE A 121 10.11 5.94 -8.77
N PHE A 122 9.35 4.85 -8.67
CA PHE A 122 8.85 4.11 -9.84
C PHE A 122 7.34 4.26 -9.98
N GLU A 123 6.90 4.56 -11.20
CA GLU A 123 5.49 4.67 -11.56
C GLU A 123 4.89 3.27 -11.75
N THR A 124 4.67 2.56 -10.64
CA THR A 124 4.18 1.18 -10.61
C THR A 124 2.71 1.07 -10.23
N ALA A 125 1.96 2.19 -10.24
CA ALA A 125 0.58 2.18 -9.76
C ALA A 125 -0.29 1.24 -10.59
N LEU A 126 -1.06 0.39 -9.90
CA LEU A 126 -1.94 -0.59 -10.51
C LEU A 126 -3.09 0.13 -11.24
N SER A 127 -3.05 0.06 -12.57
CA SER A 127 -4.15 0.52 -13.41
C SER A 127 -5.22 -0.56 -13.47
N LEU A 128 -6.38 -0.29 -12.87
CA LEU A 128 -7.58 -1.05 -13.19
C LEU A 128 -7.98 -0.57 -14.58
N LYS A 129 -7.48 -1.20 -15.63
CA LYS A 129 -8.13 -1.07 -16.93
C LYS A 129 -9.59 -1.45 -16.66
N ARG A 130 -10.50 -0.47 -16.76
CA ARG A 130 -11.87 -0.81 -17.09
C ARG A 130 -11.71 -1.52 -18.42
N ASP A 131 -11.88 -2.84 -18.44
CA ASP A 131 -12.14 -3.51 -19.70
C ASP A 131 -13.38 -2.79 -20.24
N ILE A 132 -13.15 -1.88 -21.19
CA ILE A 132 -14.20 -1.37 -22.06
C ILE A 132 -14.48 -2.53 -23.00
N ALA A 133 -15.09 -3.59 -22.47
CA ALA A 133 -15.91 -4.48 -23.26
C ALA A 133 -17.25 -3.76 -23.35
N GLU A 134 -17.62 -3.35 -24.56
CA GLU A 134 -18.99 -2.95 -24.85
C GLU A 134 -19.92 -4.07 -24.34
N PRO A 135 -20.96 -3.76 -23.56
CA PRO A 135 -21.83 -4.80 -23.06
C PRO A 135 -22.60 -5.40 -24.24
N ASP A 136 -22.43 -6.70 -24.47
CA ASP A 136 -23.41 -7.46 -25.24
C ASP A 136 -24.75 -7.34 -24.52
N ASN A 137 -25.72 -6.95 -25.32
CA ASN A 137 -27.00 -6.40 -24.93
C ASN A 137 -27.88 -7.51 -24.32
N GLU A 138 -27.81 -7.75 -23.01
CA GLU A 138 -28.82 -8.53 -22.29
C GLU A 138 -29.33 -7.76 -21.07
N GLY A 139 -30.58 -7.33 -21.16
CA GLY A 139 -31.26 -6.60 -20.10
C GLY A 139 -31.48 -7.46 -18.86
N ILE A 140 -31.29 -6.86 -17.69
CA ILE A 140 -32.24 -6.82 -16.56
C ILE A 140 -31.62 -5.97 -15.44
N VAL A 141 -32.45 -5.09 -14.89
CA VAL A 141 -32.24 -4.16 -13.78
C VAL A 141 -31.57 -4.80 -12.56
N ARG A 142 -30.42 -4.27 -12.11
CA ARG A 142 -30.00 -4.21 -10.70
C ARG A 142 -29.14 -2.97 -10.44
N GLY A 143 -29.34 -2.33 -9.29
CA GLY A 143 -28.71 -1.06 -8.89
C GLY A 143 -27.18 -1.11 -8.75
N PRO A 144 -26.54 -0.03 -8.26
CA PRO A 144 -25.08 0.08 -8.21
C PRO A 144 -24.49 -0.93 -7.22
N HIS A 145 -24.20 -2.14 -7.71
CA HIS A 145 -23.52 -3.17 -6.96
C HIS A 145 -22.01 -2.95 -7.06
N THR A 146 -21.45 -2.04 -6.27
CA THR A 146 -20.05 -2.19 -5.83
C THR A 146 -20.02 -3.24 -4.72
N GLY A 147 -20.40 -4.47 -5.05
CA GLY A 147 -20.21 -5.63 -4.18
C GLY A 147 -18.73 -5.99 -4.18
N PHE A 148 -18.20 -6.37 -3.02
CA PHE A 148 -16.88 -6.99 -2.93
C PHE A 148 -16.84 -8.21 -3.87
N VAL A 149 -15.76 -8.33 -4.66
CA VAL A 149 -15.52 -9.45 -5.58
C VAL A 149 -14.84 -10.59 -4.80
N GLU A 150 -14.88 -11.83 -5.28
CA GLU A 150 -14.34 -12.99 -4.55
C GLU A 150 -12.80 -12.95 -4.33
N ASP A 151 -12.10 -12.09 -5.06
CA ASP A 151 -10.65 -11.92 -4.98
C ASP A 151 -10.22 -10.90 -3.89
N LEU A 152 -9.38 -11.37 -2.95
CA LEU A 152 -8.86 -10.57 -1.85
C LEU A 152 -8.10 -9.35 -2.35
N ALA A 153 -7.25 -9.53 -3.35
CA ALA A 153 -6.36 -8.48 -3.84
C ALA A 153 -7.19 -7.34 -4.44
N THR A 154 -8.17 -7.66 -5.29
CA THR A 154 -9.09 -6.71 -5.93
C THR A 154 -9.86 -5.87 -4.92
N ASN A 155 -10.35 -6.50 -3.85
CA ASN A 155 -11.07 -5.79 -2.80
C ASN A 155 -10.15 -4.87 -1.98
N LEU A 156 -8.96 -5.33 -1.61
CA LEU A 156 -7.98 -4.48 -0.91
C LEU A 156 -7.53 -3.32 -1.79
N THR A 157 -7.33 -3.53 -3.09
CA THR A 157 -7.06 -2.46 -4.06
C THR A 157 -8.18 -1.43 -4.02
N SER A 158 -9.45 -1.88 -4.03
CA SER A 158 -10.62 -1.00 -3.99
C SER A 158 -10.66 -0.17 -2.70
N ILE A 159 -10.44 -0.79 -1.54
CA ILE A 159 -10.40 -0.11 -0.24
C ILE A 159 -9.26 0.92 -0.19
N ARG A 160 -8.05 0.54 -0.60
CA ARG A 160 -6.87 1.43 -0.60
C ARG A 160 -6.98 2.57 -1.61
N LYS A 161 -7.66 2.36 -2.75
CA LYS A 161 -7.96 3.44 -3.71
C LYS A 161 -8.98 4.44 -3.16
N LEU A 162 -9.97 3.94 -2.41
CA LEU A 162 -10.98 4.78 -1.75
C LEU A 162 -10.39 5.56 -0.57
N ILE A 163 -9.54 4.91 0.24
CA ILE A 163 -9.00 5.45 1.49
C ILE A 163 -7.50 5.62 1.38
N LYS A 164 -7.08 6.80 0.95
CA LYS A 164 -5.67 7.20 0.84
C LYS A 164 -5.14 7.74 2.17
N SER A 165 -5.24 6.93 3.22
CA SER A 165 -4.79 7.31 4.56
C SER A 165 -3.65 6.41 5.04
N PRO A 166 -2.60 6.98 5.64
CA PRO A 166 -1.54 6.19 6.28
C PRO A 166 -2.04 5.43 7.52
N ASN A 167 -3.19 5.83 8.09
CA ASN A 167 -3.80 5.15 9.24
C ASN A 167 -4.60 3.91 8.84
N LEU A 168 -4.81 3.64 7.54
CA LEU A 168 -5.46 2.41 7.11
C LEU A 168 -4.47 1.25 7.24
N VAL A 169 -4.80 0.31 8.13
CA VAL A 169 -4.03 -0.90 8.40
C VAL A 169 -4.75 -2.10 7.82
N VAL A 170 -3.99 -2.94 7.13
CA VAL A 170 -4.38 -4.26 6.64
C VAL A 170 -3.57 -5.30 7.41
N LYS A 171 -4.25 -6.25 8.03
CA LYS A 171 -3.64 -7.41 8.69
C LYS A 171 -4.03 -8.70 7.98
N TYR A 172 -3.03 -9.50 7.64
CA TYR A 172 -3.23 -10.78 6.98
C TYR A 172 -3.23 -11.93 7.99
N PHE A 173 -4.14 -12.88 7.76
CA PHE A 173 -4.25 -14.08 8.56
C PHE A 173 -4.38 -15.28 7.62
N THR A 174 -3.89 -16.43 8.07
CA THR A 174 -4.14 -17.71 7.41
C THR A 174 -4.97 -18.56 8.37
N ILE A 175 -6.09 -19.08 7.91
CA ILE A 175 -7.03 -19.86 8.73
C ILE A 175 -7.38 -21.18 8.05
N GLY A 176 -7.66 -22.21 8.86
CA GLY A 176 -7.91 -23.57 8.39
C GLY A 176 -6.64 -24.44 8.40
N GLU A 177 -6.79 -25.69 8.82
CA GLU A 177 -5.69 -26.65 8.98
C GLU A 177 -5.31 -27.36 7.67
N GLU A 178 -6.27 -27.59 6.79
CA GLU A 178 -6.03 -28.27 5.51
C GLU A 178 -5.95 -27.30 4.31
N MET A 179 -6.86 -26.32 4.25
CA MET A 179 -6.99 -25.41 3.10
C MET A 179 -6.18 -24.11 3.20
N HIS A 180 -5.69 -23.76 4.39
CA HIS A 180 -4.88 -22.56 4.65
C HIS A 180 -5.38 -21.28 3.92
N THR A 181 -6.65 -20.93 4.14
CA THR A 181 -7.28 -19.78 3.48
C THR A 181 -6.69 -18.46 3.97
N LYS A 182 -6.26 -17.60 3.04
CA LYS A 182 -5.79 -16.24 3.33
C LYS A 182 -6.97 -15.29 3.56
N VAL A 183 -6.94 -14.55 4.66
CA VAL A 183 -7.96 -13.59 5.08
C VAL A 183 -7.28 -12.26 5.42
N ALA A 184 -8.01 -11.15 5.25
CA ALA A 184 -7.51 -9.84 5.62
C ALA A 184 -8.53 -9.06 6.46
N ILE A 185 -8.02 -8.33 7.46
CA ILE A 185 -8.80 -7.38 8.23
C ILE A 185 -8.26 -5.99 7.91
N ALA A 186 -9.16 -5.07 7.56
CA ALA A 186 -8.80 -3.68 7.26
C ALA A 186 -9.49 -2.74 8.25
N TYR A 187 -8.73 -1.84 8.88
CA TYR A 187 -9.24 -0.90 9.88
C TYR A 187 -8.44 0.40 9.92
N MET A 188 -9.02 1.45 10.51
CA MET A 188 -8.37 2.76 10.68
C MET A 188 -7.73 2.84 12.07
N GLN A 189 -6.40 2.80 12.15
CA GLN A 189 -5.63 2.78 13.41
C GLN A 189 -5.95 3.95 14.35
N ASN A 190 -6.23 5.13 13.79
CA ASN A 190 -6.52 6.34 14.56
C ASN A 190 -7.97 6.43 15.07
N ILE A 191 -8.86 5.57 14.59
CA ILE A 191 -10.29 5.52 14.98
C ILE A 191 -10.59 4.26 15.80
N ALA A 192 -9.84 3.18 15.52
CA ALA A 192 -9.90 1.93 16.26
C ALA A 192 -9.58 2.16 17.74
N LYS A 193 -10.58 1.98 18.59
CA LYS A 193 -10.37 1.90 20.04
C LYS A 193 -9.67 0.58 20.39
N ASP A 194 -9.01 0.52 21.54
CA ASP A 194 -8.39 -0.73 22.03
C ASP A 194 -9.39 -1.90 22.10
N GLU A 195 -10.67 -1.59 22.34
CA GLU A 195 -11.76 -2.55 22.29
C GLU A 195 -11.94 -3.18 20.90
N LEU A 196 -11.71 -2.43 19.82
CA LEU A 196 -11.77 -2.98 18.46
C LEU A 196 -10.63 -3.98 18.24
N LEU A 197 -9.41 -3.67 18.67
CA LEU A 197 -8.29 -4.61 18.58
C LEU A 197 -8.60 -5.92 19.32
N PHE A 198 -9.23 -5.83 20.50
CA PHE A 198 -9.72 -7.01 21.23
C PHE A 198 -10.76 -7.80 20.41
N TYR A 199 -11.76 -7.14 19.83
CA TYR A 199 -12.73 -7.81 18.97
C TYR A 199 -12.10 -8.40 17.71
N LEU A 200 -11.08 -7.77 17.11
CA LEU A 200 -10.36 -8.33 15.96
C LEU A 200 -9.66 -9.65 16.33
N MET A 201 -9.03 -9.70 17.51
CA MET A 201 -8.44 -10.95 18.03
C MET A 201 -9.51 -12.00 18.31
N GLU A 202 -10.66 -11.60 18.85
CA GLU A 202 -11.79 -12.51 19.11
C GLU A 202 -12.39 -13.05 17.80
N ILE A 203 -12.57 -12.20 16.79
CA ILE A 203 -13.05 -12.62 15.47
C ILE A 203 -12.04 -13.57 14.81
N GLN A 204 -10.74 -13.30 14.94
CA GLN A 204 -9.70 -14.23 14.48
C GLN A 204 -9.84 -15.62 15.12
N GLN A 205 -10.05 -15.69 16.44
CA GLN A 205 -10.27 -16.96 17.15
C GLN A 205 -11.58 -17.65 16.75
N ARG A 206 -12.67 -16.89 16.57
CA ARG A 206 -13.97 -17.45 16.18
C ARG A 206 -13.98 -17.96 14.74
N LEU A 207 -13.35 -17.23 13.82
CA LEU A 207 -13.22 -17.65 12.43
C LEU A 207 -12.38 -18.92 12.31
N SER A 208 -11.26 -19.01 13.03
CA SER A 208 -10.45 -20.23 13.05
C SER A 208 -11.22 -21.42 13.62
N PHE A 209 -12.03 -21.22 14.66
CA PHE A 209 -12.91 -22.24 15.23
C PHE A 209 -14.01 -22.68 14.25
N LEU A 210 -14.77 -21.75 13.65
CA LEU A 210 -15.91 -22.08 12.79
C LEU A 210 -15.50 -22.81 11.51
N LEU A 211 -14.39 -22.41 10.88
CA LEU A 211 -13.92 -23.03 9.64
C LEU A 211 -13.30 -24.41 9.84
N ARG A 212 -12.91 -24.77 11.08
CA ARG A 212 -12.55 -26.16 11.41
C ARG A 212 -13.73 -27.13 11.25
N TYR A 213 -14.97 -26.66 11.46
CA TYR A 213 -16.16 -27.52 11.44
C TYR A 213 -16.98 -27.43 10.15
N LEU A 214 -16.65 -26.51 9.24
CA LEU A 214 -17.35 -26.32 7.97
C LEU A 214 -16.37 -26.25 6.78
N PRO A 215 -15.67 -27.37 6.45
CA PRO A 215 -14.71 -27.41 5.34
C PRO A 215 -15.35 -27.17 3.97
N SER A 216 -16.67 -27.27 3.87
CA SER A 216 -17.44 -27.18 2.61
C SER A 216 -17.98 -25.79 2.28
N ILE A 217 -17.69 -24.74 3.06
CA ILE A 217 -18.03 -23.37 2.66
C ILE A 217 -17.08 -22.98 1.54
N ASN A 218 -17.63 -22.74 0.33
CA ASN A 218 -16.90 -22.20 -0.81
C ASN A 218 -16.00 -21.06 -0.34
N HIS A 219 -14.70 -21.18 -0.64
CA HIS A 219 -13.61 -20.51 0.06
C HIS A 219 -13.58 -19.02 -0.28
N GLN A 220 -14.45 -18.26 0.38
CA GLN A 220 -14.58 -16.83 0.16
C GLN A 220 -13.72 -16.08 1.18
N THR A 221 -12.75 -15.36 0.65
CA THR A 221 -11.96 -14.37 1.36
C THR A 221 -12.89 -13.42 2.11
N ILE A 222 -12.87 -13.48 3.44
CA ILE A 222 -13.63 -12.56 4.28
C ILE A 222 -12.79 -11.31 4.46
N ILE A 223 -13.33 -10.15 4.08
CA ILE A 223 -12.79 -8.86 4.49
C ILE A 223 -13.68 -8.31 5.58
N ILE A 224 -13.14 -8.24 6.80
CA ILE A 224 -13.83 -7.57 7.89
C ILE A 224 -13.37 -6.13 7.88
N THR A 225 -14.24 -5.26 7.38
CA THR A 225 -14.08 -3.81 7.51
C THR A 225 -14.63 -3.40 8.87
N ALA A 226 -13.76 -3.07 9.82
CA ALA A 226 -14.18 -2.57 11.11
C ALA A 226 -13.87 -1.06 11.22
N GLY A 227 -14.91 -0.25 11.48
CA GLY A 227 -14.79 1.21 11.61
C GLY A 227 -14.96 2.01 10.32
N LEU A 228 -15.21 1.37 9.16
CA LEU A 228 -15.45 2.05 7.88
C LEU A 228 -16.92 2.40 7.63
N SER A 229 -17.85 1.81 8.39
CA SER A 229 -19.29 2.04 8.28
C SER A 229 -19.75 3.46 8.65
N VAL A 230 -18.84 4.29 9.17
CA VAL A 230 -19.10 5.72 9.45
C VAL A 230 -18.84 6.61 8.23
N LEU A 231 -18.07 6.15 7.24
CA LEU A 231 -17.66 6.97 6.07
C LEU A 231 -18.56 6.81 4.83
N SER A 232 -19.51 5.87 4.84
CA SER A 232 -20.46 5.66 3.74
C SER A 232 -21.86 6.23 4.02
N SER A 233 -22.01 7.01 5.08
CA SER A 233 -23.26 7.65 5.48
C SER A 233 -23.06 9.16 5.60
N GLU A 234 -22.77 9.81 4.47
CA GLU A 234 -22.91 11.27 4.26
C GLU A 234 -22.94 11.58 2.75
#